data_AF-A0A2M7JU34-F1
#
_entry.id   AF-A0A2M7JU34-F1
#
_cell.length_a   1.000
_cell.length_b   1.000
_cell.length_c   1.000
_cell.angle_alpha   90.00
_cell.angle_beta   90.00
_cell.angle_gamma   90.00
#
_symmetry.space_group_name_H-M   'P 1'
#
loop_
_entity.id
_entity.type
_entity.pdbx_description
1 polymer ?
#
loop_
_entity_poly.entity_id
_entity_poly.type
_entity_poly.pdbx_seq_one_letter_code
_entity_poly.pdbx_strand_id
1 'polypeptide(L)'
;MEEIKLETVTSVGKVDSSFLEEATKKSGEDLSLCYQCLKCTAGCPTAPYMDIRPNNIIRMIQMGMKREVLGSSAIWLCVSCETCGTRCPNKIDIGVLMDALREMAIKEGVPAREKNIHLLHEAFVQSIRRGGRVHEATMLIDYKLRSKDFMTDLIPGMMLFLKGKIPLLPSFIKGREEIKRIFERCTKEK
;
A
#
# COMPACT_ATOMS: atom_id res chain seq x y z
N MET A 1 49.67 -27.21 9.83
CA MET A 1 49.77 -25.82 9.38
C MET A 1 48.92 -25.73 8.14
N GLU A 2 47.67 -25.33 8.32
CA GLU A 2 46.74 -25.09 7.21
C GLU A 2 45.99 -23.82 7.59
N GLU A 3 46.49 -22.69 7.08
CA GLU A 3 45.87 -21.39 7.24
C GLU A 3 44.57 -21.37 6.45
N ILE A 4 43.45 -21.32 7.17
CA ILE A 4 42.15 -21.02 6.59
C ILE A 4 42.23 -19.56 6.12
N LYS A 5 42.42 -19.36 4.82
CA LYS A 5 42.30 -18.05 4.18
C LYS A 5 40.87 -17.57 4.34
N LEU A 6 40.66 -16.64 5.27
CA LEU A 6 39.45 -15.84 5.35
C LEU A 6 39.46 -14.90 4.14
N GLU A 7 38.88 -15.33 3.03
CA GLU A 7 38.58 -14.42 1.93
C GLU A 7 37.51 -13.44 2.40
N THR A 8 37.95 -12.23 2.73
CA THR A 8 37.08 -11.09 3.02
C THR A 8 36.16 -10.84 1.83
N VAL A 9 34.88 -11.14 2.00
CA VAL A 9 33.80 -10.69 1.11
C VAL A 9 33.63 -9.18 1.28
N THR A 10 34.57 -8.40 0.73
CA THR A 10 34.53 -6.94 0.70
C THR A 10 34.20 -6.46 -0.71
N SER A 11 33.04 -6.86 -1.21
CA SER A 11 32.31 -6.09 -2.21
C SER A 11 30.92 -5.78 -1.67
N VAL A 12 30.87 -5.05 -0.56
CA VAL A 12 29.65 -4.32 -0.21
C VAL A 12 29.46 -3.29 -1.31
N GLY A 13 28.64 -3.65 -2.30
CA GLY A 13 28.20 -2.74 -3.35
C GLY A 13 27.74 -1.44 -2.71
N LYS A 14 28.10 -0.31 -3.33
CA LYS A 14 27.72 1.02 -2.86
C LYS A 14 26.20 1.05 -2.73
N VAL A 15 25.70 1.06 -1.49
CA VAL A 15 24.26 1.16 -1.22
C VAL A 15 23.82 2.53 -1.70
N ASP A 16 22.98 2.55 -2.73
CA ASP A 16 22.40 3.77 -3.24
C ASP A 16 21.39 4.31 -2.22
N SER A 17 21.79 5.32 -1.46
CA SER A 17 20.95 5.97 -0.44
C SER A 17 19.83 6.82 -1.04
N SER A 18 19.83 7.05 -2.36
CA SER A 18 18.85 7.92 -3.02
C SER A 18 17.41 7.44 -2.79
N PHE A 19 17.19 6.12 -2.82
CA PHE A 19 15.86 5.56 -2.60
C PHE A 19 15.40 5.70 -1.14
N LEU A 20 16.30 5.54 -0.18
CA LEU A 20 15.99 5.76 1.24
C LEU A 20 15.56 7.22 1.49
N GLU A 21 16.32 8.17 0.94
CA GLU A 21 16.02 9.59 1.05
C GLU A 21 14.69 9.95 0.38
N GLU A 22 14.44 9.42 -0.82
CA GLU A 22 13.19 9.62 -1.56
C GLU A 22 11.99 9.07 -0.80
N ALA A 23 12.05 7.83 -0.32
CA ALA A 23 10.97 7.19 0.43
C ALA A 23 10.72 7.90 1.77
N THR A 24 11.78 8.27 2.50
CA THR A 24 11.69 9.05 3.76
C THR A 24 11.03 10.40 3.51
N LYS A 25 11.47 11.13 2.47
CA LYS A 25 10.89 12.43 2.12
C LYS A 25 9.43 12.32 1.70
N LYS A 26 9.07 11.29 0.93
CA LYS A 26 7.71 11.13 0.39
C LYS A 26 6.71 10.67 1.45
N SER A 27 7.13 9.79 2.35
CA SER A 27 6.29 9.29 3.45
C SER A 27 6.26 10.22 4.66
N GLY A 28 7.31 11.02 4.87
CA GLY A 28 7.50 11.79 6.10
C GLY A 28 8.05 10.96 7.27
N GLU A 29 8.40 9.69 7.02
CA GLU A 29 8.82 8.73 8.04
C GLU A 29 10.34 8.52 8.00
N ASP A 30 11.01 8.65 9.14
CA ASP A 30 12.45 8.35 9.23
C ASP A 30 12.70 6.84 9.27
N LEU A 31 12.94 6.28 8.09
CA LEU A 31 13.15 4.84 7.90
C LEU A 31 14.51 4.36 8.42
N SER A 32 15.47 5.27 8.69
CA SER A 32 16.79 4.91 9.21
C SER A 32 16.72 4.39 10.66
N LEU A 33 15.69 4.79 11.41
CA LEU A 33 15.48 4.37 12.79
C LEU A 33 15.07 2.90 12.92
N CYS A 34 14.66 2.24 11.83
CA CYS A 34 14.18 0.87 11.91
C CYS A 34 15.29 -0.13 12.22
N TYR A 35 15.25 -0.71 13.43
CA TYR A 35 16.17 -1.76 13.88
C TYR A 35 15.63 -3.20 13.68
N GLN A 36 14.59 -3.38 12.86
CA GLN A 36 14.07 -4.70 12.46
C GLN A 36 13.49 -5.57 13.60
N CYS A 37 12.71 -4.97 14.52
CA CYS A 37 12.07 -5.69 15.63
C CYS A 37 10.93 -6.65 15.27
N LEU A 38 10.50 -6.69 13.99
CA LEU A 38 9.41 -7.53 13.46
C LEU A 38 7.99 -7.28 14.01
N LYS A 39 7.78 -6.33 14.94
CA LYS A 39 6.43 -6.05 15.51
C LYS A 39 5.39 -5.71 14.44
N CYS A 40 5.77 -4.96 13.42
CA CYS A 40 4.88 -4.63 12.30
C CYS A 40 4.42 -5.86 11.52
N THR A 41 5.35 -6.77 11.23
CA THR A 41 5.05 -8.01 10.51
C THR A 41 4.21 -8.96 11.35
N ALA A 42 4.53 -9.12 12.64
CA ALA A 42 3.77 -9.96 13.55
C ALA A 42 2.33 -9.44 13.79
N GLY A 43 2.14 -8.12 13.76
CA GLY A 43 0.82 -7.48 13.93
C GLY A 43 0.00 -7.35 12.64
N CYS A 44 0.59 -7.56 11.47
CA CYS A 44 -0.07 -7.28 10.20
C CYS A 44 -1.01 -8.44 9.81
N PRO A 45 -2.33 -8.19 9.65
CA PRO A 45 -3.28 -9.24 9.27
C PRO A 45 -3.08 -9.73 7.83
N THR A 46 -2.55 -8.87 6.95
CA THR A 46 -2.35 -9.21 5.53
C THR A 46 -0.95 -9.72 5.22
N ALA A 47 -0.02 -9.69 6.18
CA ALA A 47 1.35 -10.17 5.97
C ALA A 47 1.44 -11.59 5.40
N PRO A 48 0.61 -12.58 5.81
CA PRO A 48 0.63 -13.92 5.21
C PRO A 48 0.41 -13.95 3.69
N TYR A 49 -0.26 -12.94 3.14
CA TYR A 49 -0.58 -12.83 1.72
C TYR A 49 0.40 -11.93 0.96
N MET A 50 1.30 -11.23 1.66
CA MET A 50 2.31 -10.39 1.05
C MET A 50 3.52 -11.21 0.58
N ASP A 51 4.06 -10.83 -0.58
CA ASP A 51 5.34 -11.33 -1.09
C ASP A 51 6.52 -10.80 -0.28
N ILE A 52 6.43 -9.56 0.21
CA ILE A 52 7.43 -8.94 1.07
C ILE A 52 6.78 -8.48 2.36
N ARG A 53 7.35 -8.89 3.50
CA ARG A 53 6.83 -8.53 4.82
C ARG A 53 7.10 -7.04 5.15
N PRO A 54 6.25 -6.38 5.96
CA PRO A 54 6.38 -4.95 6.26
C PRO A 54 7.78 -4.50 6.76
N ASN A 55 8.40 -5.26 7.67
CA ASN A 55 9.75 -4.94 8.15
C ASN A 55 10.81 -5.03 7.03
N ASN A 56 10.64 -6.01 6.13
CA ASN A 56 11.56 -6.24 5.01
C ASN A 56 11.43 -5.16 3.95
N ILE A 57 10.23 -4.59 3.74
CA ILE A 57 10.05 -3.42 2.87
C ILE A 57 10.97 -2.28 3.34
N ILE A 58 10.96 -1.95 4.64
CA ILE A 58 11.86 -0.92 5.19
C ILE A 58 13.33 -1.30 4.95
N ARG A 59 13.70 -2.57 5.21
CA ARG A 59 15.09 -3.02 5.01
C ARG A 59 15.51 -2.92 3.55
N MET A 60 14.64 -3.28 2.62
CA MET A 60 14.90 -3.21 1.17
C MET A 60 15.02 -1.76 0.69
N ILE A 61 14.24 -0.83 1.26
CA ILE A 61 14.42 0.60 1.04
C ILE A 61 15.79 1.08 1.53
N GLN A 62 16.17 0.71 2.76
CA GLN A 62 17.50 1.03 3.31
C GLN A 62 18.65 0.46 2.46
N MET A 63 18.41 -0.62 1.70
CA MET A 63 19.39 -1.24 0.79
C MET A 63 19.29 -0.75 -0.65
N GLY A 64 18.44 0.23 -0.96
CA GLY A 64 18.31 0.80 -2.31
C GLY A 64 17.55 -0.08 -3.32
N MET A 65 16.81 -1.10 -2.87
CA MET A 65 16.11 -2.07 -3.74
C MET A 65 14.78 -1.53 -4.27
N LYS A 66 14.82 -0.40 -5.00
CA LYS A 66 13.64 0.35 -5.43
C LYS A 66 12.70 -0.46 -6.31
N ARG A 67 13.25 -1.12 -7.34
CA ARG A 67 12.46 -1.87 -8.33
C ARG A 67 11.67 -3.00 -7.68
N GLU A 68 12.29 -3.71 -6.75
CA GLU A 68 11.69 -4.83 -6.03
C GLU A 68 10.59 -4.37 -5.09
N VAL A 69 10.80 -3.25 -4.38
CA VAL A 69 9.79 -2.68 -3.49
C VAL A 69 8.59 -2.16 -4.27
N LEU A 70 8.80 -1.35 -5.31
CA LEU A 70 7.72 -0.76 -6.10
C LEU A 70 6.93 -1.80 -6.91
N GLY A 71 7.57 -2.91 -7.30
CA GLY A 71 6.92 -4.03 -8.01
C GLY A 71 6.28 -5.08 -7.11
N SER A 72 6.31 -4.91 -5.79
CA SER A 72 5.80 -5.91 -4.84
C SER A 72 4.28 -5.91 -4.73
N SER A 73 3.70 -7.06 -4.38
CA SER A 73 2.30 -7.14 -3.96
C SER A 73 2.07 -6.45 -2.61
N ALA A 74 3.09 -6.40 -1.75
CA ALA A 74 3.02 -5.84 -0.41
C ALA A 74 2.44 -4.41 -0.34
N ILE A 75 2.88 -3.51 -1.22
CA ILE A 75 2.41 -2.11 -1.23
C ILE A 75 0.90 -2.02 -1.54
N TRP A 76 0.37 -2.96 -2.32
CA TRP A 76 -1.04 -3.00 -2.73
C TRP A 76 -1.93 -3.82 -1.79
N LEU A 77 -1.37 -4.79 -1.06
CA LEU A 77 -2.08 -5.59 -0.07
C LEU A 77 -2.12 -4.96 1.33
N CYS A 78 -1.44 -3.81 1.52
CA CYS A 78 -1.61 -3.00 2.71
C CYS A 78 -3.04 -2.44 2.75
N VAL A 79 -3.73 -2.65 3.88
CA VAL A 79 -5.11 -2.18 4.10
C VAL A 79 -5.17 -0.95 5.00
N SER A 80 -4.02 -0.29 5.24
CA SER A 80 -3.88 0.92 6.06
C SER A 80 -4.64 0.84 7.39
N CYS A 81 -4.46 -0.28 8.11
CA CYS A 81 -5.12 -0.54 9.40
C CYS A 81 -4.41 0.08 10.61
N GLU A 82 -3.31 0.80 10.40
CA GLU A 82 -2.54 1.53 11.42
C GLU A 82 -1.95 0.72 12.59
N THR A 83 -2.05 -0.62 12.54
CA THR A 83 -1.51 -1.50 13.58
C THR A 83 0.02 -1.43 13.67
N CYS A 84 0.69 -1.30 12.53
CA CYS A 84 2.15 -1.19 12.44
C CYS A 84 2.65 0.12 13.05
N GLY A 85 2.05 1.26 12.70
CA GLY A 85 2.41 2.58 13.24
C GLY A 85 2.20 2.65 14.75
N THR A 86 1.03 2.20 15.23
CA THR A 86 0.68 2.22 16.66
C THR A 86 1.62 1.38 17.54
N ARG A 87 2.16 0.27 17.00
CA ARG A 87 3.02 -0.65 17.75
C ARG A 87 4.52 -0.41 17.55
N CYS A 88 4.90 0.51 16.66
CA CYS A 88 6.29 0.75 16.34
C CYS A 88 7.00 1.49 17.49
N PRO A 89 8.05 0.93 18.09
CA PRO A 89 8.80 1.62 19.16
C PRO A 89 9.53 2.87 18.65
N ASN A 90 9.82 2.93 17.35
CA ASN A 90 10.46 4.08 16.69
C ASN A 90 9.45 5.01 16.01
N LYS A 91 8.14 4.79 16.23
CA LYS A 91 7.05 5.60 15.68
C LYS A 91 7.03 5.70 14.14
N ILE A 92 7.55 4.69 13.45
CA ILE A 92 7.49 4.59 11.99
C ILE A 92 6.09 4.12 11.57
N ASP A 93 5.38 4.95 10.83
CA ASP A 93 4.10 4.63 10.22
C ASP A 93 4.28 3.92 8.87
N ILE A 94 4.17 2.59 8.88
CA ILE A 94 4.28 1.81 7.64
C ILE A 94 3.02 1.96 6.77
N GLY A 95 1.87 2.34 7.32
CA GLY A 95 0.66 2.61 6.53
C GLY A 95 0.91 3.74 5.54
N VAL A 96 1.35 4.89 6.06
CA VAL A 96 1.72 6.06 5.24
C VAL A 96 2.88 5.76 4.28
N LEU A 97 3.87 4.97 4.72
CA LEU A 97 4.94 4.51 3.84
C LEU A 97 4.40 3.71 2.64
N MET A 98 3.50 2.75 2.86
CA MET A 98 2.94 1.93 1.78
C MET A 98 2.14 2.77 0.79
N ASP A 99 1.39 3.78 1.28
CA ASP A 99 0.68 4.75 0.45
C ASP A 99 1.65 5.56 -0.42
N ALA A 100 2.74 6.08 0.17
CA ALA A 100 3.79 6.79 -0.56
C ALA A 100 4.45 5.92 -1.64
N LEU A 101 4.73 4.65 -1.34
CA LEU A 101 5.29 3.69 -2.30
C LEU A 101 4.30 3.37 -3.44
N ARG A 102 3.00 3.25 -3.15
CA ARG A 102 1.97 3.09 -4.20
C ARG A 102 1.96 4.29 -5.15
N GLU A 103 2.04 5.51 -4.62
CA GLU A 103 2.12 6.71 -5.45
C GLU A 103 3.37 6.74 -6.34
N MET A 104 4.52 6.34 -5.79
CA MET A 104 5.77 6.24 -6.54
C MET A 104 5.66 5.19 -7.66
N ALA A 105 5.11 4.01 -7.36
CA ALA A 105 4.89 2.97 -8.35
C ALA A 105 3.97 3.44 -9.49
N ILE A 106 2.87 4.12 -9.17
CA ILE A 106 1.95 4.70 -10.17
C ILE A 106 2.68 5.75 -11.03
N LYS A 107 3.46 6.66 -10.40
CA LYS A 107 4.19 7.73 -11.10
C LYS A 107 5.25 7.17 -12.06
N GLU A 108 5.90 6.07 -11.67
CA GLU A 108 6.95 5.41 -12.46
C GLU A 108 6.39 4.39 -13.47
N GLY A 109 5.07 4.20 -13.51
CA GLY A 109 4.43 3.23 -14.39
C GLY A 109 4.77 1.78 -14.05
N VAL A 110 5.16 1.50 -12.80
CA VAL A 110 5.41 0.15 -12.31
C VAL A 110 4.06 -0.56 -12.12
N PRO A 111 3.76 -1.63 -12.89
CA PRO A 111 2.48 -2.29 -12.79
C PRO A 111 2.36 -3.02 -11.45
N ALA A 112 1.14 -3.01 -10.89
CA ALA A 112 0.84 -3.82 -9.73
C ALA A 112 0.95 -5.31 -10.09
N ARG A 113 1.59 -6.09 -9.21
CA ARG A 113 1.74 -7.54 -9.39
C ARG A 113 0.42 -8.28 -9.36
N GLU A 114 -0.51 -7.84 -8.50
CA GLU A 114 -1.83 -8.44 -8.40
C GLU A 114 -2.76 -7.98 -9.52
N LYS A 115 -3.51 -8.92 -10.09
CA LYS A 115 -4.45 -8.63 -11.17
C LYS A 115 -5.55 -7.68 -10.68
N ASN A 116 -5.84 -6.65 -11.47
CA ASN A 116 -6.92 -5.69 -11.24
C ASN A 116 -6.87 -4.89 -9.92
N ILE A 117 -5.83 -5.04 -9.08
CA ILE A 117 -5.78 -4.36 -7.77
C ILE A 117 -5.74 -2.84 -7.90
N HIS A 118 -5.09 -2.34 -8.96
CA HIS A 118 -5.09 -0.92 -9.31
C HIS A 118 -6.51 -0.42 -9.65
N LEU A 119 -7.30 -1.21 -10.39
CA LEU A 119 -8.69 -0.85 -10.72
C LEU A 119 -9.57 -0.84 -9.47
N LEU A 120 -9.36 -1.77 -8.54
CA LEU A 120 -10.07 -1.78 -7.27
C LEU A 120 -9.71 -0.53 -6.45
N HIS A 121 -8.42 -0.19 -6.36
CA HIS A 121 -7.95 1.01 -5.70
C HIS A 121 -8.53 2.28 -6.33
N GLU A 122 -8.54 2.39 -7.66
CA GLU A 122 -9.18 3.50 -8.36
C GLU A 122 -10.67 3.59 -8.06
N ALA A 123 -11.40 2.47 -8.12
CA ALA A 123 -12.84 2.45 -7.82
C ALA A 123 -13.12 2.92 -6.39
N PHE A 124 -12.28 2.52 -5.44
CA PHE A 124 -12.35 2.98 -4.05
C PHE A 124 -12.16 4.50 -3.96
N VAL A 125 -11.08 5.04 -4.53
CA VAL A 125 -10.79 6.49 -4.51
C VAL A 125 -11.89 7.28 -5.23
N GLN A 126 -12.41 6.79 -6.35
CA GLN A 126 -13.52 7.42 -7.07
C GLN A 126 -14.85 7.36 -6.32
N SER A 127 -15.08 6.33 -5.50
CA SER A 127 -16.23 6.27 -4.59
C SER A 127 -16.17 7.43 -3.59
N ILE A 128 -15.01 7.64 -2.96
CA ILE A 128 -14.78 8.76 -2.03
C ILE A 128 -14.90 10.11 -2.75
N ARG A 129 -14.30 10.25 -3.94
CA ARG A 129 -14.37 11.50 -4.71
C ARG A 129 -15.81 11.92 -5.06
N ARG A 130 -16.69 10.95 -5.34
CA ARG A 130 -18.10 11.20 -5.68
C ARG A 130 -18.97 11.43 -4.44
N GLY A 131 -18.82 10.58 -3.42
CA GLY A 131 -19.74 10.51 -2.28
C GLY A 131 -19.26 11.20 -1.00
N GLY A 132 -17.96 11.54 -0.94
CA GLY A 132 -17.23 11.92 0.26
C GLY A 132 -17.02 10.77 1.27
N ARG A 133 -17.57 9.59 0.99
CA ARG A 133 -17.37 8.34 1.71
C ARG A 133 -17.44 7.17 0.74
N VAL A 134 -16.89 6.03 1.13
CA VAL A 134 -17.04 4.80 0.36
C VAL A 134 -18.49 4.32 0.46
N HIS A 135 -19.05 3.97 -0.68
CA HIS A 135 -20.28 3.17 -0.77
C HIS A 135 -19.97 1.89 -1.56
N GLU A 136 -20.14 0.75 -0.89
CA GLU A 136 -19.61 -0.54 -1.30
C GLU A 136 -20.24 -1.03 -2.61
N ALA A 137 -21.57 -0.93 -2.76
CA ALA A 137 -22.23 -1.42 -3.97
C ALA A 137 -21.84 -0.61 -5.22
N THR A 138 -21.81 0.72 -5.14
CA THR A 138 -21.43 1.56 -6.28
C THR A 138 -19.94 1.47 -6.61
N MET A 139 -19.10 1.26 -5.60
CA MET A 139 -17.67 0.97 -5.78
C MET A 139 -17.48 -0.38 -6.49
N LEU A 140 -18.16 -1.43 -6.03
CA LEU A 140 -18.08 -2.77 -6.64
C LEU A 140 -18.59 -2.76 -8.07
N ILE A 141 -19.69 -2.05 -8.36
CA ILE A 141 -20.21 -1.90 -9.74
C ILE A 141 -19.15 -1.21 -10.63
N ASP A 142 -18.57 -0.09 -10.20
CA ASP A 142 -17.53 0.61 -10.95
C ASP A 142 -16.30 -0.28 -11.19
N TYR A 143 -15.83 -1.00 -10.16
CA TYR A 143 -14.75 -1.97 -10.28
C TYR A 143 -15.07 -3.08 -11.28
N LYS A 144 -16.25 -3.71 -11.18
CA LYS A 144 -16.66 -4.83 -12.03
C LYS A 144 -16.83 -4.41 -13.50
N LEU A 145 -17.35 -3.21 -13.74
CA LEU A 145 -17.45 -2.65 -15.09
C LEU A 145 -16.07 -2.39 -15.72
N ARG A 146 -15.11 -1.86 -14.95
CA ARG A 146 -13.74 -1.59 -15.43
C ARG A 146 -12.93 -2.87 -15.64
N SER A 147 -12.97 -3.77 -14.65
CA SER A 147 -12.20 -5.03 -14.65
C SER A 147 -12.79 -6.10 -15.57
N LYS A 148 -14.08 -5.98 -15.93
CA LYS A 148 -14.89 -6.99 -16.66
C LYS A 148 -14.96 -8.35 -15.96
N ASP A 149 -14.59 -8.40 -14.68
CA ASP A 149 -14.57 -9.63 -13.89
C ASP A 149 -15.90 -9.84 -13.15
N PHE A 150 -16.97 -10.18 -13.87
CA PHE A 150 -18.31 -10.20 -13.27
C PHE A 150 -18.59 -11.39 -12.35
N MET A 151 -17.84 -12.49 -12.48
CA MET A 151 -18.25 -13.79 -11.92
C MET A 151 -17.43 -14.25 -10.70
N THR A 152 -16.20 -13.76 -10.53
CA THR A 152 -15.28 -14.27 -9.48
C THR A 152 -15.84 -14.14 -8.05
N ASP A 153 -16.55 -13.05 -7.75
CA ASP A 153 -17.05 -12.77 -6.39
C ASP A 153 -18.57 -12.96 -6.25
N LEU A 154 -19.23 -13.59 -7.24
CA LEU A 154 -20.69 -13.66 -7.29
C LEU A 154 -21.28 -14.41 -6.07
N ILE A 155 -20.69 -15.54 -5.70
CA ILE A 155 -21.16 -16.35 -4.56
C ILE A 155 -20.98 -15.60 -3.23
N PRO A 156 -19.77 -15.11 -2.85
CA PRO A 156 -19.60 -14.28 -1.66
C PRO A 156 -20.49 -13.04 -1.66
N GLY A 157 -20.62 -12.37 -2.82
CA GLY A 157 -21.47 -11.19 -2.98
C GLY A 157 -22.94 -11.46 -2.69
N MET A 158 -23.49 -12.56 -3.23
CA MET A 158 -24.86 -12.99 -2.93
C MET A 158 -25.05 -13.31 -1.45
N MET A 159 -24.10 -14.00 -0.81
CA MET A 159 -24.18 -14.29 0.63
C MET A 159 -24.19 -13.03 1.50
N LEU A 160 -23.36 -12.04 1.16
CA LEU A 160 -23.34 -10.75 1.88
C LEU A 160 -24.61 -9.94 1.64
N PHE A 161 -25.13 -9.96 0.41
CA PHE A 161 -26.39 -9.32 0.04
C PHE A 161 -27.58 -9.90 0.81
N LEU A 162 -27.72 -11.24 0.83
CA LEU A 162 -28.78 -11.93 1.58
C LEU A 162 -28.71 -11.65 3.09
N LYS A 163 -27.51 -11.41 3.62
CA LYS A 163 -27.30 -11.02 5.02
C LYS A 163 -27.53 -9.51 5.27
N GLY A 164 -27.95 -8.74 4.27
CA GLY A 164 -28.18 -7.30 4.38
C GLY A 164 -26.90 -6.48 4.61
N LYS A 165 -25.73 -7.02 4.30
CA LYS A 165 -24.42 -6.37 4.56
C LYS A 165 -23.93 -5.47 3.43
N ILE A 166 -24.67 -5.40 2.31
CA ILE A 166 -24.34 -4.55 1.17
C ILE A 166 -25.44 -3.50 1.03
N PRO A 167 -25.17 -2.21 1.36
CA PRO A 167 -26.12 -1.14 1.11
C PRO A 167 -26.25 -0.93 -0.39
N LEU A 168 -27.48 -0.95 -0.91
CA LEU A 168 -27.73 -0.71 -2.34
C LEU A 168 -27.86 0.79 -2.66
N LEU A 169 -28.34 1.59 -1.72
CA LEU A 169 -28.59 3.00 -1.91
C LEU A 169 -27.40 3.83 -1.41
N PRO A 170 -26.80 4.68 -2.28
CA PRO A 170 -25.67 5.49 -1.90
C PRO A 170 -26.04 6.52 -0.83
N SER A 171 -25.12 6.68 0.13
CA SER A 171 -25.18 7.73 1.16
C SER A 171 -24.10 8.77 0.90
N PHE A 172 -24.46 10.05 1.06
CA PHE A 172 -23.58 11.18 0.86
C PHE A 172 -23.29 11.88 2.19
N ILE A 173 -22.07 12.34 2.38
CA ILE A 173 -21.73 13.17 3.55
C ILE A 173 -22.18 14.62 3.35
N LYS A 174 -22.38 15.35 4.46
CA LYS A 174 -22.65 16.80 4.40
C LYS A 174 -21.45 17.58 3.85
N GLY A 175 -20.23 17.21 4.24
CA GLY A 175 -18.98 17.91 3.89
C GLY A 175 -18.38 17.52 2.53
N ARG A 176 -19.20 17.40 1.49
CA ARG A 176 -18.71 16.95 0.17
C ARG A 176 -17.79 17.97 -0.52
N GLU A 177 -18.04 19.25 -0.27
CA GLU A 177 -17.27 20.34 -0.91
C GLU A 177 -15.87 20.42 -0.31
N GLU A 178 -15.71 20.12 0.99
CA GLU A 178 -14.41 19.94 1.64
C GLU A 178 -13.62 18.81 0.98
N ILE A 179 -14.24 17.64 0.79
CA ILE A 179 -13.59 16.51 0.12
C ILE A 179 -13.20 16.88 -1.31
N LYS A 180 -14.09 17.54 -2.05
CA LYS A 180 -13.80 18.00 -3.41
C LYS A 180 -12.59 18.94 -3.43
N ARG A 181 -12.50 19.89 -2.50
CA ARG A 181 -11.35 20.80 -2.36
C ARG A 181 -10.05 20.05 -2.06
N ILE A 182 -10.08 19.00 -1.24
CA ILE A 182 -8.91 18.14 -0.97
C ILE A 182 -8.42 17.50 -2.27
N PHE A 183 -9.32 16.86 -3.04
CA PHE A 183 -8.95 16.26 -4.33
C PHE A 183 -8.42 17.28 -5.33
N GLU A 184 -9.03 18.46 -5.43
CA GLU A 184 -8.55 19.54 -6.30
C GLU A 184 -7.14 20.01 -5.92
N ARG A 185 -6.85 20.13 -4.62
CA ARG A 185 -5.51 20.48 -4.14
C ARG A 185 -4.49 19.41 -4.49
N CYS A 186 -4.77 18.14 -4.20
CA CYS A 186 -3.86 17.02 -4.52
C CYS A 186 -3.62 16.86 -6.02
N THR A 187 -4.54 17.31 -6.89
CA THR A 187 -4.36 17.25 -8.34
C THR A 187 -3.52 18.41 -8.86
N LYS A 188 -3.48 19.56 -8.16
CA LYS A 188 -2.68 20.75 -8.53
C LYS A 188 -1.22 20.68 -8.07
N GLU A 189 -0.92 19.87 -7.06
CA GLU A 189 0.44 19.67 -6.51
C GLU A 189 1.25 18.59 -7.28
N LYS A 190 0.72 18.06 -8.39
CA LYS A 190 1.40 17.12 -9.31
C LYS A 190 2.09 17.86 -10.45
#